data_AF-A0A4U6JP51-F1
#
_entry.id   AF-A0A4U6JP51-F1
#
_cell.length_a   1.000
_cell.length_b   1.000
_cell.length_c   1.000
_cell.angle_alpha   90.00
_cell.angle_beta   90.00
_cell.angle_gamma   90.00
#
_symmetry.space_group_name_H-M   'P 1'
#
loop_
_entity.id
_entity.type
_entity.pdbx_description
1 polymer ?
#
loop_
_entity_poly.entity_id
_entity_poly.type
_entity_poly.pdbx_seq_one_letter_code
_entity_poly.pdbx_strand_id
1 'polypeptide(L)' 'ARAKGYTSLTLTTFRDVPWNAPLYARLGFELLADETLPAKLRQKREEEAAHGLAYESRCAMRLMLR' A
#
# COMPACT_ATOMS: atom_id res chain seq x y z
N ALA A 1 -2.54 14.07 9.02
CA ALA A 1 -2.34 12.72 9.59
C ALA A 1 -1.58 12.77 10.92
N ARG A 2 -0.40 13.39 10.96
CA ARG A 2 0.38 13.61 12.18
C ARG A 2 -0.38 14.38 13.27
N ALA A 3 -0.99 15.51 12.92
CA ALA A 3 -1.83 16.31 13.83
C ALA A 3 -3.08 15.56 14.37
N LYS A 4 -3.43 14.40 13.79
CA LYS A 4 -4.53 13.55 14.24
C LYS A 4 -4.03 12.34 15.06
N GLY A 5 -2.73 12.25 15.37
CA GLY A 5 -2.14 11.16 16.16
C GLY A 5 -1.95 9.83 15.42
N TYR A 6 -2.04 9.81 14.09
CA TYR A 6 -1.77 8.58 13.33
C TYR A 6 -0.27 8.25 13.29
N THR A 7 0.05 6.97 13.49
CA THR A 7 1.43 6.44 13.54
C THR A 7 1.97 6.03 12.18
N SER A 8 1.09 5.82 11.19
CA SER A 8 1.48 5.43 9.83
C SER A 8 0.43 5.81 8.79
N LEU A 9 0.85 5.86 7.53
CA LEU A 9 0.01 5.91 6.35
C LEU A 9 0.22 4.65 5.53
N THR A 10 -0.82 4.17 4.90
CA THR A 10 -0.75 3.04 3.98
C THR A 10 -1.41 3.40 2.65
N LEU A 11 -0.93 2.79 1.58
CA LEU A 11 -1.49 2.93 0.23
C LEU A 11 -1.44 1.61 -0.51
N THR A 12 -2.24 1.49 -1.55
CA THR A 12 -2.17 0.43 -2.57
C THR A 12 -1.85 1.07 -3.91
N THR A 13 -0.84 0.55 -4.61
CA THR A 13 -0.41 1.03 -5.93
C THR A 13 -0.14 -0.13 -6.88
N PHE A 14 0.14 0.15 -8.15
CA PHE A 14 0.49 -0.88 -9.12
C PHE A 14 1.95 -1.31 -8.95
N ARG A 15 2.16 -2.62 -8.86
CA ARG A 15 3.47 -3.27 -8.75
C ARG A 15 4.26 -3.16 -10.05
N ASP A 16 3.60 -3.46 -11.17
CA ASP A 16 4.26 -3.64 -12.47
C ASP A 16 4.53 -2.33 -13.21
N VAL A 17 4.05 -1.22 -12.67
CA VAL A 17 4.31 0.12 -13.21
C VAL A 17 5.70 0.56 -12.69
N PRO A 18 6.74 0.65 -13.56
CA PRO A 18 8.12 0.76 -13.11
C PRO A 18 8.43 2.00 -12.27
N TRP A 19 7.62 3.04 -12.39
CA TRP A 19 7.81 4.31 -11.67
C TRP A 19 7.03 4.38 -10.35
N ASN A 20 6.02 3.53 -10.12
CA ASN A 20 5.16 3.63 -8.93
C ASN A 20 5.92 3.30 -7.65
N ALA A 21 6.41 2.06 -7.52
CA ALA A 21 7.10 1.64 -6.31
C ALA A 21 8.34 2.50 -6.00
N PRO A 22 9.21 2.86 -6.98
CA PRO A 22 10.35 3.74 -6.70
C PRO A 22 9.95 5.16 -6.30
N LEU A 23 8.87 5.72 -6.87
CA LEU A 23 8.37 7.04 -6.49
C LEU A 23 7.95 7.06 -5.02
N TYR A 24 7.14 6.10 -4.60
CA TYR A 24 6.68 6.02 -3.21
C TYR A 24 7.82 5.64 -2.24
N ALA A 25 8.75 4.79 -2.66
CA ALA A 25 9.95 4.50 -1.89
C ALA A 25 10.78 5.76 -1.60
N ARG A 26 10.94 6.66 -2.58
CA ARG A 26 11.60 7.96 -2.37
C ARG A 26 10.85 8.88 -1.40
N LEU A 27 9.53 8.74 -1.31
CA LEU A 27 8.71 9.45 -0.31
C LEU A 27 8.76 8.79 1.08
N GLY A 28 9.54 7.72 1.25
CA GLY A 28 9.72 6.99 2.50
C GLY A 28 8.71 5.87 2.74
N PHE A 29 7.94 5.47 1.72
CA PHE A 29 7.07 4.31 1.84
C PHE A 29 7.86 3.01 1.63
N GLU A 30 7.57 2.02 2.45
CA GLU A 30 8.15 0.67 2.39
C GLU A 30 7.11 -0.32 1.90
N LEU A 31 7.52 -1.30 1.09
CA LEU A 31 6.64 -2.39 0.67
C LEU A 31 6.19 -3.22 1.89
N LEU A 32 4.90 -3.49 1.97
CA LEU A 32 4.36 -4.44 2.93
C LEU A 32 4.29 -5.82 2.28
N ALA A 33 4.81 -6.82 2.97
CA ALA A 33 4.64 -8.21 2.58
C ALA A 33 3.19 -8.64 2.78
N ASP A 34 2.65 -9.44 1.86
CA ASP A 34 1.23 -9.83 1.83
C ASP A 34 0.80 -10.61 3.09
N GLU A 35 1.74 -11.29 3.74
CA GLU A 35 1.60 -12.00 5.01
C GLU A 35 1.45 -11.03 6.19
N THR A 36 2.05 -9.84 6.09
CA THR A 36 2.05 -8.81 7.13
C THR A 36 0.97 -7.74 6.94
N LEU A 37 0.15 -7.89 5.88
CA LEU A 37 -0.93 -6.98 5.58
C LEU A 37 -1.96 -6.94 6.72
N PRO A 38 -2.22 -5.76 7.30
CA PRO A 38 -3.36 -5.56 8.18
C PRO A 38 -4.67 -5.98 7.50
N ALA A 39 -5.61 -6.56 8.24
CA ALA A 39 -6.87 -7.08 7.70
C ALA A 39 -7.61 -6.07 6.80
N LYS A 40 -7.65 -4.79 7.18
CA LYS A 40 -8.26 -3.73 6.36
C LYS A 40 -7.61 -3.53 4.99
N LEU A 41 -6.29 -3.70 4.90
CA LEU A 41 -5.58 -3.60 3.62
C LEU A 41 -5.78 -4.84 2.75
N ARG A 42 -5.86 -6.03 3.37
CA ARG A 42 -6.22 -7.25 2.66
C ARG A 42 -7.62 -7.13 2.03
N GLN A 43 -8.60 -6.72 2.83
CA GLN A 43 -9.96 -6.46 2.35
C GLN A 43 -9.97 -5.42 1.22
N LYS A 44 -9.23 -4.32 1.36
CA LYS A 44 -9.13 -3.31 0.30
C LYS A 44 -8.60 -3.89 -1.02
N ARG A 45 -7.64 -4.83 -0.97
CA ARG A 45 -7.12 -5.48 -2.17
C ARG A 45 -8.09 -6.49 -2.77
N GLU A 46 -8.84 -7.19 -1.93
CA GLU A 46 -9.94 -8.06 -2.38
C GLU A 46 -11.05 -7.25 -3.08
N GLU A 47 -11.41 -6.09 -2.54
CA GLU A 47 -12.34 -5.16 -3.17
C GLU A 47 -11.80 -4.62 -4.50
N GLU A 48 -10.51 -4.26 -4.56
CA GLU A 48 -9.85 -3.86 -5.81
C GLU A 48 -9.91 -4.99 -6.86
N ALA A 49 -9.68 -6.24 -6.44
CA ALA A 49 -9.78 -7.42 -7.30
C ALA A 49 -11.21 -7.69 -7.79
N ALA A 50 -12.21 -7.51 -6.92
CA ALA A 50 -13.62 -7.61 -7.30
C ALA A 50 -14.03 -6.56 -8.34
N HIS A 51 -13.36 -5.40 -8.36
CA HIS A 51 -13.56 -4.36 -9.37
C HIS A 51 -12.69 -4.54 -10.62
N GLY A 52 -12.01 -5.68 -10.79
CA GLY A 52 -11.26 -6.03 -12.00
C GLY A 52 -9.78 -5.63 -11.99
N LEU A 53 -9.24 -5.15 -10.86
CA LEU A 53 -7.79 -4.93 -10.72
C LEU A 53 -7.13 -6.23 -10.27
N ALA A 54 -6.39 -6.91 -11.16
CA ALA A 54 -5.75 -8.19 -10.84
C ALA A 54 -4.99 -8.11 -9.51
N TYR A 55 -5.28 -9.03 -8.58
CA TYR A 55 -4.75 -9.00 -7.21
C TYR A 55 -3.22 -8.84 -7.22
N GLU A 56 -2.51 -9.66 -8.01
CA GLU A 56 -1.04 -9.64 -8.14
C GLU A 56 -0.46 -8.34 -8.72
N SER A 57 -1.24 -7.61 -9.53
CA SER A 57 -0.79 -6.34 -10.14
C SER A 57 -0.69 -5.19 -9.14
N ARG A 58 -1.19 -5.39 -7.92
CA ARG A 58 -1.20 -4.40 -6.85
C ARG A 58 -0.08 -4.70 -5.83
N CYS A 59 0.30 -3.70 -5.06
CA CYS A 59 1.09 -3.89 -3.86
C CYS A 59 0.66 -2.85 -2.82
N ALA A 60 0.83 -3.19 -1.54
CA ALA A 60 0.63 -2.24 -0.46
C ALA A 60 1.96 -1.67 0.00
N MET A 61 1.97 -0.40 0.36
CA MET A 61 3.13 0.27 0.93
C MET A 61 2.74 1.05 2.18
N ARG A 62 3.69 1.24 3.10
CA ARG A 62 3.51 1.94 4.38
C ARG A 62 4.57 3.00 4.60
N LEU A 63 4.15 4.18 5.03
CA LEU A 63 5.00 5.24 5.54
C LEU A 63 4.78 5.38 7.04
N MET A 64 5.84 5.28 7.83
CA MET A 64 5.78 5.57 9.27
C MET A 64 5.78 7.09 9.50
N LEU A 65 4.81 7.57 10.25
CA LEU A 65 4.70 8.97 10.63
C LEU A 65 5.43 9.17 11.96
N ARG A 66 6.73 9.46 11.90
CA ARG A 66 7.56 9.81 13.08
C ARG A 66 7.27 11.20 13.60
#